data_AF-A0A318KDY7-F1
#
_entry.id   AF-A0A318KDY7-F1
#
_cell.length_a   1.000
_cell.length_b   1.000
_cell.length_c   1.000
_cell.angle_alpha   90.00
_cell.angle_beta   90.00
_cell.angle_gamma   90.00
#
_symmetry.space_group_name_H-M   'P 1'
#
loop_
_entity.id
_entity.type
_entity.pdbx_description
1 polymer ?
#
loop_
_entity_poly.entity_id
_entity_poly.type
_entity_poly.pdbx_seq_one_letter_code
_entity_poly.pdbx_strand_id
1 'polypeptide(L)'
;MHWDQMTATPDELREHANRVRRAAGQLGMLESIINAADGPWLGAMDADGRGAAELKMHLAGRYRLTAVVTTAGKLSHVQMNAPAEGAVGERVLSAKTAARRGWDAGEEMPKQPDWLDYVVAWVAKASADVDRRAVIEWRLSGADQKLAAMNDTIDSMRASLAEREQLRDELAAEVETLRTELATLDQP
;
A
#
# COMPACT_ATOMS: atom_id res chain seq x y z
N MET A 1 -4.12 -1.06 -6.41
CA MET A 1 -3.46 -1.38 -5.13
C MET A 1 -3.47 -0.15 -4.24
N HIS A 2 -3.99 -0.25 -3.01
CA HIS A 2 -4.03 0.85 -2.05
C HIS A 2 -2.64 1.03 -1.40
N TRP A 3 -2.20 2.26 -1.12
CA TRP A 3 -0.86 2.53 -0.58
C TRP A 3 -0.60 1.77 0.74
N ASP A 4 -1.63 1.65 1.59
CA ASP A 4 -1.53 0.97 2.89
C ASP A 4 -1.36 -0.57 2.79
N GLN A 5 -1.51 -1.14 1.60
CA GLN A 5 -1.27 -2.57 1.34
C GLN A 5 0.16 -2.84 0.88
N MET A 6 0.96 -1.80 0.60
CA MET A 6 2.34 -1.92 0.16
C MET A 6 3.24 -2.14 1.36
N THR A 7 3.89 -3.30 1.38
CA THR A 7 4.69 -3.73 2.53
C THR A 7 6.10 -4.17 2.13
N ALA A 8 6.40 -4.24 0.83
CA ALA A 8 7.71 -4.68 0.36
C ALA A 8 8.74 -3.57 0.54
N THR A 9 9.85 -3.89 1.21
CA THR A 9 11.04 -3.06 1.35
C THR A 9 11.79 -2.92 0.01
N PRO A 10 12.71 -1.95 -0.14
CA PRO A 10 13.51 -1.80 -1.36
C PRO A 10 14.29 -3.07 -1.74
N ASP A 11 14.79 -3.81 -0.75
CA ASP A 11 15.50 -5.07 -0.98
C ASP A 11 14.58 -6.15 -1.53
N GLU A 12 13.39 -6.31 -0.95
CA GLU A 12 12.37 -7.25 -1.44
C GLU A 12 11.88 -6.89 -2.85
N LEU A 13 11.73 -5.59 -3.14
CA LEU A 13 11.38 -5.10 -4.48
C LEU A 13 12.47 -5.42 -5.50
N ARG A 14 13.75 -5.30 -5.12
CA ARG A 14 14.90 -5.69 -5.97
C ARG A 14 14.89 -7.19 -6.27
N GLU A 15 14.69 -8.02 -5.25
CA GLU A 15 14.55 -9.47 -5.43
C GLU A 15 13.36 -9.82 -6.31
N HIS A 16 12.24 -9.12 -6.16
CA HIS A 16 11.06 -9.33 -6.99
C HIS A 16 11.31 -8.92 -8.45
N ALA A 17 11.96 -7.78 -8.68
CA ALA A 17 12.32 -7.31 -10.01
C ALA A 17 13.22 -8.31 -10.75
N ASN A 18 14.16 -8.94 -10.03
CA ASN A 18 15.07 -9.95 -10.55
C ASN A 18 14.41 -11.31 -10.80
N ARG A 19 13.41 -11.69 -10.01
CA ARG A 19 12.66 -12.95 -10.18
C ARG A 19 11.73 -12.93 -11.39
N VAL A 20 11.13 -11.78 -11.69
CA VAL A 20 10.29 -11.62 -12.87
C VAL A 20 11.20 -11.45 -14.09
N ARG A 21 11.00 -12.25 -15.16
CA ARG A 21 11.83 -12.22 -16.38
C ARG A 21 11.64 -10.93 -17.18
N ARG A 22 12.15 -9.81 -16.66
CA ARG A 22 12.08 -8.47 -17.25
C ARG A 22 13.21 -8.25 -18.24
N ALA A 23 13.00 -7.35 -19.20
CA ALA A 23 14.08 -6.92 -20.09
C ALA A 23 15.15 -6.17 -19.30
N ALA A 24 16.43 -6.35 -19.65
CA ALA A 24 17.56 -5.77 -18.92
C ALA A 24 17.46 -4.24 -18.74
N GLY A 25 16.99 -3.52 -19.77
CA GLY A 25 16.78 -2.07 -19.69
C GLY A 25 15.63 -1.66 -18.74
N GLN A 26 14.58 -2.47 -18.64
CA GLN A 26 13.49 -2.23 -17.69
C GLN A 26 13.98 -2.45 -16.24
N LEU A 27 14.78 -3.50 -16.01
CA LEU A 27 15.38 -3.80 -14.72
C LEU A 27 16.33 -2.69 -14.26
N GLY A 28 17.25 -2.23 -15.11
CA GLY A 28 18.22 -1.20 -14.76
C GLY A 28 17.58 0.14 -14.36
N MET A 29 16.46 0.52 -14.97
CA MET A 29 15.70 1.71 -14.56
C MET A 29 15.08 1.54 -13.17
N LEU A 30 14.46 0.39 -12.91
CA LEU A 30 13.84 0.10 -11.60
C LEU A 30 14.89 0.05 -10.50
N GLU A 31 16.03 -0.62 -10.74
CA GLU A 31 17.13 -0.70 -9.78
C GLU A 31 17.72 0.68 -9.46
N SER A 32 17.86 1.56 -10.46
CA SER A 32 18.37 2.93 -10.23
C SER A 32 17.46 3.71 -9.27
N ILE A 33 16.14 3.60 -9.44
CA ILE A 33 15.15 4.24 -8.57
C ILE A 33 15.18 3.61 -7.16
N ILE A 34 15.18 2.28 -7.08
CA ILE A 34 15.17 1.54 -5.80
C ILE A 34 16.46 1.80 -5.01
N ASN A 35 17.61 1.92 -5.66
CA ASN A 35 18.89 2.19 -5.00
C ASN A 35 18.98 3.61 -4.42
N ALA A 36 18.19 4.56 -4.95
CA ALA A 36 18.10 5.91 -4.40
C ALA A 36 17.20 5.99 -3.15
N ALA A 37 16.40 4.95 -2.90
CA ALA A 37 15.38 4.89 -1.85
C ALA A 37 15.98 4.48 -0.50
N ASP A 38 16.82 5.35 0.06
CA ASP A 38 17.36 5.17 1.41
C ASP A 38 16.27 5.38 2.47
N GLY A 39 16.37 4.66 3.59
CA GLY A 39 15.36 4.67 4.64
C GLY A 39 14.19 3.70 4.38
N PRO A 40 13.09 3.85 5.15
CA PRO A 40 12.03 2.85 5.24
C PRO A 40 10.96 3.02 4.16
N TRP A 41 11.41 3.10 2.91
CA TRP A 41 10.49 3.02 1.79
C TRP A 41 9.75 1.69 1.82
N LEU A 42 8.47 1.73 1.47
CA LEU A 42 7.68 0.55 1.23
C LEU A 42 7.03 0.69 -0.14
N GLY A 43 6.84 -0.43 -0.82
CA GLY A 43 6.29 -0.38 -2.15
C GLY A 43 5.70 -1.69 -2.61
N ALA A 44 5.34 -1.67 -3.89
CA ALA A 44 4.90 -2.81 -4.63
C ALA A 44 5.29 -2.64 -6.09
N MET A 45 5.45 -3.75 -6.77
CA MET A 45 5.69 -3.78 -8.20
C MET A 45 4.59 -4.58 -8.88
N ASP A 46 4.05 -4.04 -9.96
CA ASP A 46 3.04 -4.69 -10.78
C ASP A 46 3.46 -4.69 -12.25
N ALA A 47 2.78 -5.49 -13.06
CA ALA A 47 2.85 -5.43 -14.50
C ALA A 47 1.51 -4.91 -15.04
N ASP A 48 1.54 -3.97 -15.97
CA ASP A 48 0.32 -3.36 -16.54
C ASP A 48 -0.48 -4.30 -17.48
N GLY A 49 -0.17 -5.60 -17.47
CA GLY A 49 -0.71 -6.60 -18.40
C GLY A 49 -0.24 -6.46 -19.85
N ARG A 50 0.49 -5.39 -20.19
CA ARG A 50 1.05 -5.09 -21.52
C ARG A 50 2.58 -5.12 -21.54
N GLY A 51 3.18 -5.47 -20.42
CA GLY A 51 4.62 -5.67 -20.24
C GLY A 51 5.35 -4.47 -19.62
N ALA A 52 4.69 -3.33 -19.39
CA ALA A 52 5.30 -2.27 -18.61
C ALA A 52 5.32 -2.67 -17.12
N ALA A 53 6.39 -2.27 -16.43
CA ALA A 53 6.52 -2.40 -15.00
C ALA A 53 5.96 -1.14 -14.36
N GLU A 54 5.09 -1.30 -13.37
CA GLU A 54 4.67 -0.21 -12.51
C GLU A 54 5.32 -0.41 -11.14
N LEU A 55 6.15 0.55 -10.72
CA LEU A 55 6.74 0.62 -9.39
C LEU A 55 5.98 1.67 -8.60
N LYS A 56 5.41 1.26 -7.46
CA LYS A 56 4.79 2.16 -6.49
C LYS A 56 5.58 2.10 -5.20
N MET A 57 5.94 3.26 -4.66
CA MET A 57 6.67 3.36 -3.40
C MET A 57 6.13 4.51 -2.56
N HIS A 58 6.21 4.40 -1.25
CA HIS A 58 5.94 5.49 -0.33
C HIS A 58 6.95 5.50 0.83
N LEU A 59 7.18 6.70 1.38
CA LEU A 59 8.07 6.91 2.52
C LEU A 59 7.28 7.55 3.66
N ALA A 60 7.16 6.82 4.78
CA ALA A 60 6.45 7.23 5.99
C ALA A 60 5.04 7.81 5.71
N GLY A 61 4.38 7.35 4.64
CA GLY A 61 3.07 7.83 4.18
C GLY A 61 3.05 9.26 3.60
N ARG A 62 4.17 9.99 3.66
CA ARG A 62 4.30 11.40 3.26
C ARG A 62 4.70 11.57 1.80
N TYR A 63 5.72 10.84 1.38
CA TYR A 63 6.16 10.84 -0.01
C TYR A 63 5.59 9.64 -0.74
N ARG A 64 5.18 9.83 -1.99
CA ARG A 64 4.70 8.74 -2.86
C ARG A 64 5.31 8.86 -4.24
N LEU A 65 5.66 7.72 -4.81
CA LEU A 65 6.19 7.57 -6.15
C LEU A 65 5.40 6.51 -6.88
N THR A 66 4.94 6.83 -8.09
CA THR A 66 4.50 5.84 -9.08
C THR A 66 5.37 6.03 -10.31
N ALA A 67 6.10 5.00 -10.74
CA ALA A 67 6.92 5.03 -11.95
C ALA A 67 6.53 3.88 -12.87
N VAL A 68 6.23 4.19 -14.13
CA VAL A 68 5.90 3.21 -15.17
C VAL A 68 7.07 3.10 -16.14
N VAL A 69 7.71 1.94 -16.17
CA VAL A 69 8.84 1.61 -17.02
C VAL A 69 8.39 0.67 -18.13
N THR A 70 8.44 1.14 -19.37
CA THR A 70 8.15 0.34 -20.56
C THR A 70 9.11 -0.85 -20.73
N THR A 71 8.72 -1.85 -21.52
CA THR A 71 9.58 -3.00 -21.87
C THR A 71 10.89 -2.59 -22.54
N ALA A 72 10.92 -1.45 -23.22
CA ALA A 72 12.10 -0.87 -23.86
C ALA A 72 13.08 -0.22 -22.87
N GLY A 73 12.81 -0.24 -21.55
CA GLY A 73 13.62 0.45 -20.57
C GLY A 73 13.51 1.97 -20.74
N LYS A 74 12.28 2.49 -20.73
CA LYS A 74 12.00 3.93 -20.71
C LYS A 74 10.87 4.25 -19.74
N LEU A 75 11.01 5.34 -19.00
CA LEU A 75 9.92 5.90 -18.20
C LEU A 75 8.85 6.48 -19.14
N SER A 76 7.62 5.99 -19.05
CA SER A 76 6.46 6.52 -19.80
C SER A 76 5.58 7.43 -18.96
N HIS A 77 5.59 7.22 -17.65
CA HIS A 77 4.83 8.00 -16.68
C HIS A 77 5.52 7.95 -15.32
N VAL A 78 5.63 9.10 -14.66
CA VAL A 78 6.07 9.18 -13.26
C VAL A 78 5.18 10.16 -12.54
N GLN A 79 4.64 9.76 -11.39
CA GLN A 79 3.92 10.63 -10.47
C GLN A 79 4.69 10.64 -9.14
N MET A 80 5.11 11.82 -8.72
CA MET A 80 5.81 12.07 -7.46
C MET A 80 4.90 12.96 -6.62
N ASN A 81 4.73 12.61 -5.35
CA ASN A 81 3.96 13.40 -4.40
C ASN A 81 4.83 13.65 -3.17
N ALA A 82 5.05 14.91 -2.86
CA ALA A 82 5.74 15.38 -1.66
C ALA A 82 4.74 16.00 -0.68
N PRO A 83 5.04 16.00 0.63
CA PRO A 83 4.22 16.67 1.65
C PRO A 83 4.32 18.19 1.49
N ALA A 84 3.47 18.76 0.63
CA ALA A 84 3.22 20.19 0.54
C ALA A 84 1.69 20.42 0.56
N GLU A 85 1.24 21.59 0.98
CA GLU A 85 -0.19 21.91 0.99
C GLU A 85 -0.77 21.85 -0.44
N GLY A 86 -1.75 20.96 -0.65
CA GLY A 86 -2.51 20.84 -1.90
C GLY A 86 -1.75 20.21 -3.08
N ALA A 87 -2.18 20.53 -4.31
CA ALA A 87 -1.60 20.00 -5.55
C ALA A 87 -0.15 20.45 -5.81
N VAL A 88 0.38 21.35 -4.98
CA VAL A 88 1.75 21.91 -5.10
C VAL A 88 2.81 20.83 -4.89
N GLY A 89 2.50 19.79 -4.11
CA GLY A 89 3.41 18.66 -3.88
C GLY A 89 3.40 17.59 -4.97
N GLU A 90 2.43 17.62 -5.90
CA GLU A 90 2.29 16.62 -6.96
C GLU A 90 3.04 17.05 -8.22
N ARG A 91 3.95 16.20 -8.70
CA ARG A 91 4.66 16.35 -9.98
C ARG A 91 4.44 15.14 -10.86
N VAL A 92 4.04 15.36 -12.10
CA VAL A 92 3.78 14.29 -13.06
C VAL A 92 4.62 14.46 -14.33
N LEU A 93 5.57 13.55 -14.54
CA LEU A 93 6.31 13.39 -15.78
C LEU A 93 5.50 12.51 -16.73
N SER A 94 5.13 13.04 -17.90
CA SER A 94 4.48 12.24 -18.93
C SER A 94 4.78 12.75 -20.34
N ALA A 95 4.89 11.80 -21.27
CA ALA A 95 5.04 12.11 -22.68
C ALA A 95 3.77 12.79 -23.20
N LYS A 96 2.61 12.41 -22.63
CA LYS A 96 1.32 13.04 -22.91
C LYS A 96 1.22 14.37 -22.17
N THR A 97 1.19 15.47 -22.92
CA THR A 97 1.12 16.82 -22.35
C THR A 97 -0.07 17.01 -21.41
N ALA A 98 -1.24 16.45 -21.75
CA ALA A 98 -2.45 16.53 -20.92
C ALA A 98 -2.32 15.83 -19.55
N ALA A 99 -1.34 14.95 -19.37
CA ALA A 99 -1.13 14.25 -18.09
C ALA A 99 -0.07 14.93 -17.21
N ARG A 100 0.65 15.95 -17.72
CA ARG A 100 1.68 16.66 -16.96
C ARG A 100 1.04 17.54 -15.89
N ARG A 101 1.61 17.55 -14.69
CA ARG A 101 1.15 18.33 -13.53
C ARG A 101 2.33 18.77 -12.68
N GLY A 102 2.17 19.90 -11.98
CA GLY A 102 3.17 20.39 -11.02
C GLY A 102 4.39 21.10 -11.62
N TRP A 103 4.27 21.58 -12.86
CA TRP A 103 5.33 22.32 -13.57
C TRP A 103 4.82 23.71 -13.92
N ASP A 104 5.64 24.73 -13.69
CA ASP A 104 5.30 26.13 -13.95
C ASP A 104 6.51 26.88 -14.53
N ALA A 105 6.40 28.22 -14.65
CA ALA A 105 7.47 29.05 -15.18
C ALA A 105 8.72 29.12 -14.27
N GLY A 106 8.60 28.75 -13.00
CA GLY A 106 9.71 28.71 -12.04
C GLY A 106 10.44 27.37 -12.02
N GLU A 107 9.76 26.26 -12.37
CA GLU A 107 10.38 24.94 -12.51
C GLU A 107 9.86 24.21 -13.75
N GLU A 108 10.70 24.18 -14.80
CA GLU A 108 10.39 23.45 -16.03
C GLU A 108 10.47 21.93 -15.83
N MET A 109 9.56 21.22 -16.50
CA MET A 109 9.60 19.76 -16.55
C MET A 109 10.89 19.29 -17.26
N PRO A 110 11.66 18.35 -16.67
CA PRO A 110 12.80 17.75 -17.36
C PRO A 110 12.36 17.05 -18.64
N LYS A 111 13.25 16.99 -19.63
CA LYS A 111 13.02 16.30 -20.90
C LYS A 111 13.59 14.89 -20.84
N GLN A 112 13.13 14.00 -21.71
CA GLN A 112 13.86 12.73 -21.89
C GLN A 112 15.19 13.01 -22.61
N PRO A 113 16.30 12.35 -22.23
CA PRO A 113 16.37 11.18 -21.33
C PRO A 113 16.47 11.48 -19.81
N ASP A 114 16.58 12.75 -19.41
CA ASP A 114 16.92 13.20 -18.04
C ASP A 114 15.90 12.85 -16.95
N TRP A 115 14.78 12.21 -17.30
CA TRP A 115 13.75 11.82 -16.35
C TRP A 115 14.24 10.86 -15.28
N LEU A 116 15.10 9.90 -15.64
CA LEU A 116 15.59 8.93 -14.66
C LEU A 116 16.41 9.64 -13.59
N ASP A 117 17.33 10.50 -14.00
CA ASP A 117 18.20 11.26 -13.09
C ASP A 117 17.38 12.18 -12.19
N TYR A 118 16.35 12.84 -12.75
CA TYR A 118 15.43 13.66 -11.96
C TYR A 118 14.69 12.85 -10.90
N VAL A 119 14.15 11.67 -11.26
CA VAL A 119 13.42 10.82 -10.31
C VAL A 119 14.35 10.27 -9.23
N VAL A 120 15.54 9.82 -9.61
CA VAL A 120 16.58 9.34 -8.67
C VAL A 120 16.95 10.44 -7.69
N ALA A 121 17.20 11.67 -8.17
CA ALA A 121 17.50 12.81 -7.32
C ALA A 121 16.33 13.17 -6.39
N TRP A 122 15.09 13.08 -6.88
CA TRP A 122 13.89 13.34 -6.07
C TRP A 122 13.73 12.30 -4.96
N VAL A 123 13.92 11.01 -5.25
CA VAL A 123 13.85 9.92 -4.26
C VAL A 123 14.95 10.08 -3.22
N ALA A 124 16.18 10.40 -3.63
CA ALA A 124 17.28 10.64 -2.71
C ALA A 124 17.00 11.83 -1.79
N LYS A 125 16.45 12.93 -2.34
CA LYS A 125 16.04 14.11 -1.55
C LYS A 125 14.93 13.77 -0.55
N ALA A 126 13.90 13.03 -0.97
CA ALA A 126 12.83 12.59 -0.10
C ALA A 126 13.34 11.70 1.05
N SER A 127 14.29 10.81 0.74
CA SER A 127 14.95 9.96 1.72
C SER A 127 15.73 10.77 2.78
N ALA A 128 16.38 11.86 2.35
CA ALA A 128 17.11 12.75 3.25
C ALA A 128 16.21 13.68 4.08
N ASP A 129 15.00 13.99 3.60
CA ASP A 129 14.04 14.86 4.29
C ASP A 129 13.39 14.17 5.50
N VAL A 130 13.16 12.86 5.41
CA VAL A 130 12.46 12.11 6.46
C VAL A 130 13.42 11.65 7.55
N ASP A 131 13.26 12.19 8.76
CA ASP A 131 14.03 11.75 9.92
C ASP A 131 13.54 10.38 10.46
N ARG A 132 14.42 9.68 11.19
CA ARG A 132 14.11 8.38 11.79
C ARG A 132 12.92 8.45 12.77
N ARG A 133 12.62 9.62 13.34
CA ARG A 133 11.52 9.81 14.26
C ARG A 133 10.17 9.77 13.53
N ALA A 134 10.02 10.51 12.43
CA ALA A 134 8.81 10.51 11.61
C ALA A 134 8.47 9.12 11.09
N VAL A 135 9.50 8.32 10.80
CA VAL A 135 9.36 6.90 10.46
C VAL A 135 8.73 6.09 11.59
N ILE A 136 9.26 6.23 12.80
CA ILE A 136 8.77 5.51 13.98
C ILE A 136 7.34 5.94 14.29
N GLU A 137 7.06 7.23 14.25
CA GLU A 137 5.71 7.78 14.46
C GLU A 137 4.70 7.22 13.45
N TRP A 138 5.05 7.15 12.17
CA TRP A 138 4.19 6.54 11.15
C TRP A 138 3.94 5.04 11.42
N ARG A 139 4.99 4.29 11.77
CA ARG A 139 4.86 2.86 12.11
C ARG A 139 3.99 2.63 13.34
N LEU A 140 4.15 3.46 14.38
CA LEU A 140 3.33 3.39 15.60
C LEU A 140 1.88 3.70 15.28
N SER A 141 1.60 4.77 14.53
CA SER A 141 0.23 5.11 14.12
C SER A 141 -0.44 3.97 13.32
N GLY A 142 0.31 3.30 12.44
CA GLY A 142 -0.21 2.14 11.71
C GLY A 142 -0.46 0.93 12.62
N ALA A 143 0.41 0.68 13.60
CA ALA A 143 0.22 -0.38 14.59
C ALA A 143 -1.01 -0.11 15.48
N ASP A 144 -1.21 1.11 15.93
CA ASP A 144 -2.37 1.52 16.73
C ASP A 144 -3.68 1.31 15.98
N GLN A 145 -3.73 1.68 14.69
CA GLN A 145 -4.90 1.43 13.84
C GLN A 145 -5.19 -0.07 13.69
N LYS A 146 -4.15 -0.90 13.51
CA LYS A 146 -4.30 -2.35 13.42
C LYS A 146 -4.82 -2.94 14.72
N LEU A 147 -4.32 -2.48 15.87
CA LEU A 147 -4.80 -2.88 17.19
C LEU A 147 -6.27 -2.50 17.40
N ALA A 148 -6.68 -1.29 17.00
CA ALA A 148 -8.07 -0.86 17.06
C ALA A 148 -8.99 -1.79 16.24
N ALA A 149 -8.63 -2.06 14.98
CA ALA A 149 -9.42 -2.97 14.14
C ALA A 149 -9.51 -4.40 14.70
N MET A 150 -8.45 -4.89 15.35
CA MET A 150 -8.47 -6.19 16.03
C MET A 150 -9.40 -6.18 17.24
N ASN A 151 -9.43 -5.10 18.03
CA ASN A 151 -10.36 -4.95 19.14
C ASN A 151 -11.82 -4.93 18.67
N ASP A 152 -12.13 -4.17 17.63
CA ASP A 152 -13.48 -4.13 17.04
C ASP A 152 -13.95 -5.52 16.58
N THR A 153 -13.03 -6.28 15.99
CA THR A 153 -13.29 -7.67 15.58
C THR A 153 -13.56 -8.59 16.77
N ILE A 154 -12.78 -8.47 17.85
CA ILE A 154 -12.97 -9.24 19.08
C ILE A 154 -14.32 -8.92 19.70
N ASP A 155 -14.70 -7.65 19.77
CA ASP A 155 -15.97 -7.23 20.36
C ASP A 155 -17.16 -7.71 19.54
N SER A 156 -17.05 -7.69 18.20
CA SER A 156 -18.04 -8.31 17.31
C SER A 156 -18.18 -9.82 17.57
N MET A 157 -17.05 -10.54 17.69
CA MET A 157 -17.08 -11.98 18.00
C MET A 157 -17.72 -12.29 19.35
N ARG A 158 -17.46 -11.45 20.37
CA ARG A 158 -18.07 -11.58 21.70
C ARG A 158 -19.59 -11.37 21.65
N ALA A 159 -20.07 -10.37 20.91
CA ALA A 159 -21.49 -10.13 20.73
C ALA A 159 -22.17 -11.34 20.07
N SER A 160 -21.60 -11.86 18.97
CA SER A 160 -22.13 -13.05 18.30
C SER A 160 -22.05 -14.32 19.15
N LEU A 161 -21.09 -14.43 20.08
CA LEU A 161 -21.04 -15.54 21.03
C LEU A 161 -22.20 -15.44 22.03
N ALA A 162 -22.43 -14.27 22.60
CA ALA A 162 -23.53 -14.05 23.54
C ALA A 162 -24.91 -14.36 22.92
N GLU A 163 -25.13 -13.95 21.66
CA GLU A 163 -26.35 -14.31 20.92
C GLU A 163 -26.52 -15.83 20.76
N ARG A 164 -25.44 -16.56 20.46
CA ARG A 164 -25.49 -18.02 20.35
C ARG A 164 -25.71 -18.70 21.69
N GLU A 165 -25.15 -18.17 22.77
CA GLU A 165 -25.37 -18.67 24.12
C GLU A 165 -26.83 -18.47 24.54
N GLN A 166 -27.43 -17.32 24.21
CA GLN A 166 -28.86 -17.09 24.44
C GLN A 166 -29.72 -18.10 23.67
N LEU A 167 -29.48 -18.30 22.37
CA LEU A 167 -30.22 -19.28 21.56
C LEU A 167 -30.06 -20.71 22.09
N ARG A 168 -28.86 -21.06 22.58
CA ARG A 168 -28.62 -22.36 23.21
C ARG A 168 -29.47 -22.52 24.48
N ASP A 169 -29.54 -21.48 25.31
CA ASP A 169 -30.28 -21.52 26.56
C ASP A 169 -31.80 -21.57 26.32
N GLU A 170 -32.30 -20.85 25.30
CA GLU A 170 -33.67 -20.95 24.83
C GLU A 170 -34.01 -22.38 24.35
N LEU A 171 -33.15 -22.97 23.52
CA LEU A 171 -33.33 -24.35 23.04
C LEU A 171 -33.25 -25.38 24.17
N ALA A 172 -32.35 -25.18 25.14
CA ALA A 172 -32.23 -26.05 26.30
C ALA A 172 -33.52 -26.03 27.15
N ALA A 173 -34.12 -24.85 27.34
CA ALA A 173 -35.41 -24.72 28.02
C ALA A 173 -36.53 -25.43 27.25
N GLU A 174 -36.61 -25.24 25.93
CA GLU A 174 -37.59 -25.93 25.07
C GLU A 174 -37.46 -27.45 25.16
N VAL A 175 -36.23 -27.98 25.07
CA VAL A 175 -35.97 -29.42 25.19
C VAL A 175 -36.45 -29.95 26.55
N GLU A 176 -36.22 -29.21 27.63
CA GLU A 176 -36.66 -29.64 28.96
C GLU A 176 -38.19 -29.62 29.11
N THR A 177 -38.86 -28.63 28.53
CA THR A 177 -40.32 -28.60 28.42
C THR A 177 -40.84 -29.83 27.66
N LEU A 178 -40.29 -30.11 26.48
CA LEU A 178 -40.70 -31.27 25.67
C LEU A 178 -40.45 -32.60 26.37
N ARG A 179 -39.33 -32.74 27.10
CA ARG A 179 -39.06 -33.93 27.92
C ARG A 179 -40.07 -34.11 29.03
N THR A 180 -40.45 -33.02 29.69
CA THR A 180 -41.46 -33.02 30.75
C THR A 180 -42.83 -33.41 30.19
N GLU A 181 -43.25 -32.79 29.09
CA GLU A 181 -44.50 -33.14 28.41
C GLU A 181 -44.54 -34.62 28.00
N LEU A 182 -43.47 -35.13 27.39
CA LEU A 182 -43.37 -36.54 27.01
C LEU A 182 -43.53 -37.47 28.22
N ALA A 183 -42.86 -37.17 29.34
CA ALA A 183 -42.96 -37.98 30.56
C ALA A 183 -44.38 -38.00 31.15
N THR A 184 -45.16 -36.93 30.97
CA THR A 184 -46.57 -36.91 31.43
C THR A 184 -47.50 -37.73 30.56
N LEU A 185 -47.19 -37.89 29.27
CA LEU A 185 -47.99 -38.71 28.35
C LEU A 185 -47.79 -40.22 28.58
N ASP A 186 -46.65 -40.61 29.17
CA ASP A 186 -46.32 -42.00 29.50
C ASP A 186 -46.92 -42.48 30.84
N GLN A 187 -47.64 -41.63 31.58
CA GLN A 187 -48.37 -42.04 32.80
C GLN A 187 -49.81 -42.48 32.45
N PRO A 188 -50.24 -43.70 32.87
CA PRO A 188 -51.55 -44.27 32.54
C PRO A 188 -52.74 -43.59 33.24
#